data_AF-A0A8E0V7S8-F1
#
_entry.id   AF-A0A8E0V7S8-F1
#
_cell.length_a   1.000
_cell.length_b   1.000
_cell.length_c   1.000
_cell.angle_alpha   90.00
_cell.angle_beta   90.00
_cell.angle_gamma   90.00
#
_symmetry.space_group_name_H-M   'P 1'
#
loop_
_entity.id
_entity.type
_entity.pdbx_description
1 polymer ?
#
loop_
_entity_poly.entity_id
_entity_poly.type
_entity_poly.pdbx_seq_one_letter_code
_entity_poly.pdbx_strand_id
1 'polypeptide(L)'
;MNTSTRHPHRRRHLRPAVRRLLTVTAAACLAVGGISFALSRSAALPQAVSVPARSTASQAEDSAAQAQQAQAMLDDPRMVLVNHTNKMPDGYTFTTKECGSATAINKTLQTEAADAFLAMQAAAAKDGVTVWMQSGYRSVDYQKNLYDKKTQYFLEKGLSRDEALQQAATIVNPPGYSEHNCGLAADLNSPEHTGLDEGFENTEAFRWLCAHAEEYGFILRYPKDAEAVTEITYEPWHWRYVGPENAALINQSGLCFEDAVALLKKLAAGESVTG
;
A
#
# COMPACT_ATOMS: atom_id res chain seq x y z
N MET A 1 13.47 36.46 -46.38
CA MET A 1 13.89 37.44 -45.35
C MET A 1 13.39 36.87 -44.03
N ASN A 2 14.22 36.22 -43.19
CA ASN A 2 15.23 36.81 -42.28
C ASN A 2 14.59 37.79 -41.28
N THR A 3 14.74 37.69 -39.95
CA THR A 3 15.80 37.03 -39.15
C THR A 3 15.30 36.26 -37.91
N SER A 4 16.13 35.31 -37.45
CA SER A 4 15.94 34.54 -36.21
C SER A 4 16.67 35.17 -35.02
N THR A 5 16.09 35.09 -33.81
CA THR A 5 16.80 35.26 -32.54
C THR A 5 16.35 34.22 -31.52
N ARG A 6 17.17 33.18 -31.31
CA ARG A 6 17.05 32.22 -30.20
C ARG A 6 18.00 32.64 -29.08
N HIS A 7 17.51 32.74 -27.84
CA HIS A 7 18.37 32.71 -26.64
C HIS A 7 18.26 31.34 -25.94
N PRO A 8 19.37 30.78 -25.40
CA PRO A 8 19.37 29.44 -24.84
C PRO A 8 19.18 29.45 -23.32
N HIS A 9 18.24 28.65 -22.80
CA HIS A 9 18.25 28.26 -21.38
C HIS A 9 19.00 26.93 -21.18
N ARG A 10 19.94 26.95 -20.23
CA ARG A 10 20.89 25.86 -19.96
C ARG A 10 20.20 24.58 -19.47
N ARG A 11 20.35 23.48 -20.21
CA ARG A 11 20.24 22.13 -19.64
C ARG A 11 21.43 21.89 -18.72
N ARG A 12 21.20 21.70 -17.42
CA ARG A 12 22.20 21.13 -16.50
C ARG A 12 22.30 19.63 -16.75
N HIS A 13 23.19 19.22 -17.65
CA HIS A 13 23.64 17.83 -17.75
C HIS A 13 24.56 17.51 -16.57
N LEU A 14 24.10 16.71 -15.62
CA LEU A 14 24.99 15.97 -14.72
C LEU A 14 25.51 14.75 -15.49
N ARG A 15 26.84 14.56 -15.51
CA ARG A 15 27.50 13.43 -16.17
C ARG A 15 27.91 12.36 -15.15
N PRO A 16 27.99 11.07 -15.53
CA PRO A 16 28.12 9.96 -14.59
C PRO A 16 29.59 9.63 -14.30
N ALA A 17 30.04 9.79 -13.04
CA ALA A 17 31.33 9.25 -12.57
C ALA A 17 31.55 9.31 -11.04
N VAL A 18 30.71 8.65 -10.21
CA VAL A 18 31.16 8.09 -8.92
C VAL A 18 30.47 6.74 -8.71
N ARG A 19 31.16 5.66 -9.06
CA ARG A 19 30.78 4.26 -8.74
C ARG A 19 31.92 3.69 -7.89
N ARG A 20 31.58 2.95 -6.82
CA ARG A 20 32.41 2.48 -5.68
C ARG A 20 32.21 3.35 -4.43
N LEU A 21 32.18 2.80 -3.20
CA LEU A 21 32.03 1.40 -2.75
C LEU A 21 31.81 1.49 -1.22
N LEU A 22 30.65 1.07 -0.72
CA LEU A 22 30.44 0.89 0.73
C LEU A 22 29.84 -0.49 0.99
N THR A 23 30.72 -1.47 0.87
CA THR A 23 30.50 -2.85 1.28
C THR A 23 31.02 -3.06 2.70
N VAL A 24 30.22 -3.77 3.50
CA VAL A 24 30.66 -4.83 4.43
C VAL A 24 31.19 -4.42 5.83
N THR A 25 30.43 -4.89 6.83
CA THR A 25 30.76 -5.25 8.23
C THR A 25 31.41 -4.23 9.17
N ALA A 26 30.67 -3.90 10.23
CA ALA A 26 31.24 -3.47 11.50
C ALA A 26 31.56 -4.72 12.37
N ALA A 27 32.82 -5.16 12.37
CA ALA A 27 33.32 -6.19 13.27
C ALA A 27 34.79 -5.93 13.66
N ALA A 28 35.08 -6.11 14.96
CA ALA A 28 36.41 -6.15 15.59
C ALA A 28 37.30 -4.88 15.55
N CYS A 29 37.65 -4.38 16.75
CA CYS A 29 38.81 -3.52 16.99
C CYS A 29 39.51 -3.89 18.31
N LEU A 30 40.68 -4.50 18.19
CA LEU A 30 41.73 -4.74 19.21
C LEU A 30 43.06 -4.72 18.42
N ALA A 31 44.20 -4.17 18.88
CA ALA A 31 44.54 -3.43 20.10
C ALA A 31 45.85 -2.62 19.86
N VAL A 32 46.52 -2.19 20.95
CA VAL A 32 47.87 -1.58 21.13
C VAL A 32 47.81 -0.10 21.58
N GLY A 33 48.39 0.31 22.72
CA GLY A 33 48.95 -0.46 23.85
C GLY A 33 49.80 0.38 24.83
N GLY A 34 49.83 0.00 26.12
CA GLY A 34 50.77 0.50 27.17
C GLY A 34 50.52 1.94 27.67
N ILE A 35 50.95 2.44 28.85
CA ILE A 35 51.72 1.96 30.03
C ILE A 35 51.28 2.85 31.22
N SER A 36 51.20 2.48 32.52
CA SER A 36 51.03 1.22 33.28
C SER A 36 50.85 1.57 34.78
N PHE A 37 50.06 0.83 35.56
CA PHE A 37 50.19 0.80 37.04
C PHE A 37 49.81 -0.58 37.61
N ALA A 38 50.42 -0.97 38.73
CA ALA A 38 50.42 -2.35 39.21
C ALA A 38 49.52 -2.61 40.44
N LEU A 39 49.24 -3.91 40.62
CA LEU A 39 48.78 -4.63 41.83
C LEU A 39 47.27 -4.82 42.06
N SER A 40 46.93 -6.13 42.15
CA SER A 40 45.88 -6.73 42.98
C SER A 40 44.41 -6.61 42.55
N ARG A 41 43.97 -7.55 41.69
CA ARG A 41 42.83 -8.47 41.96
C ARG A 41 42.75 -9.60 40.93
N SER A 42 42.17 -10.72 41.32
CA SER A 42 42.14 -11.98 40.57
C SER A 42 41.49 -11.85 39.19
N ALA A 43 42.10 -12.47 38.18
CA ALA A 43 41.53 -12.52 36.83
C ALA A 43 40.29 -13.43 36.80
N ALA A 44 39.12 -12.83 36.66
CA ALA A 44 37.94 -13.53 36.16
C ALA A 44 37.99 -13.53 34.63
N LEU A 45 37.95 -14.71 34.01
CA LEU A 45 37.83 -14.84 32.55
C LEU A 45 36.48 -14.27 32.08
N PRO A 46 36.41 -13.57 30.94
CA PRO A 46 35.14 -13.20 30.35
C PRO A 46 34.43 -14.49 29.91
N GLN A 47 33.32 -14.83 30.56
CA GLN A 47 32.44 -15.89 30.06
C GLN A 47 31.84 -15.41 28.73
N ALA A 48 32.04 -16.20 27.68
CA ALA A 48 31.33 -16.01 26.43
C ALA A 48 29.83 -16.20 26.70
N VAL A 49 29.03 -15.15 26.46
CA VAL A 49 27.58 -15.24 26.56
C VAL A 49 27.08 -16.16 25.45
N SER A 50 26.80 -17.41 25.80
CA SER A 50 26.19 -18.37 24.89
C SER A 50 24.76 -17.93 24.59
N VAL A 51 24.51 -17.39 23.40
CA VAL A 51 23.16 -17.27 22.86
C VAL A 51 22.61 -18.71 22.78
N PRO A 52 21.50 -19.04 23.48
CA PRO A 52 21.01 -20.41 23.50
C PRO A 52 20.52 -20.81 22.11
N ALA A 53 21.05 -21.90 21.58
CA ALA A 53 20.54 -22.49 20.36
C ALA A 53 19.09 -22.95 20.59
N ARG A 54 18.15 -22.26 19.94
CA ARG A 54 16.71 -22.56 20.05
C ARG A 54 16.45 -23.97 19.53
N SER A 55 15.71 -24.78 20.29
CA SER A 55 15.47 -26.19 19.93
C SER A 55 14.68 -26.29 18.62
N THR A 56 14.90 -27.38 17.88
CA THR A 56 14.14 -27.67 16.64
C THR A 56 12.64 -27.79 16.90
N ALA A 57 12.24 -28.28 18.07
CA ALA A 57 10.84 -28.29 18.51
C ALA A 57 10.27 -26.86 18.63
N SER A 58 10.97 -25.95 19.31
CA SER A 58 10.50 -24.56 19.44
C SER A 58 10.50 -23.80 18.10
N GLN A 59 11.38 -24.15 17.15
CA GLN A 59 11.32 -23.59 15.80
C GLN A 59 10.10 -24.11 15.01
N ALA A 60 9.78 -25.40 15.14
CA ALA A 60 8.60 -25.99 14.49
C ALA A 60 7.28 -25.44 15.07
N GLU A 61 7.21 -25.23 16.39
CA GLU A 61 6.07 -24.60 17.08
C GLU A 61 5.86 -23.15 16.62
N ASP A 62 6.93 -22.34 16.55
CA ASP A 62 6.89 -20.97 16.04
C ASP A 62 6.40 -20.92 14.57
N SER A 63 6.95 -21.76 13.69
CA SER A 63 6.53 -21.81 12.28
C SER A 63 5.07 -22.24 12.11
N ALA A 64 4.59 -23.20 12.92
CA ALA A 64 3.19 -23.62 12.89
C ALA A 64 2.25 -22.50 13.36
N ALA A 65 2.62 -21.77 14.41
CA ALA A 65 1.87 -20.60 14.88
C ALA A 65 1.84 -19.47 13.82
N GLN A 66 2.97 -19.21 13.16
CA GLN A 66 3.06 -18.22 12.08
C GLN A 66 2.18 -18.60 10.87
N ALA A 67 2.18 -19.88 10.48
CA ALA A 67 1.32 -20.37 9.40
C ALA A 67 -0.17 -20.22 9.75
N GLN A 68 -0.56 -20.56 10.99
CA GLN A 68 -1.94 -20.41 11.46
C GLN A 68 -2.37 -18.94 11.51
N GLN A 69 -1.49 -18.02 11.95
CA GLN A 69 -1.77 -16.59 11.95
C GLN A 69 -1.93 -16.05 10.52
N ALA A 70 -1.06 -16.46 9.59
CA ALA A 70 -1.15 -16.05 8.19
C ALA A 70 -2.44 -16.56 7.53
N GLN A 71 -2.86 -17.80 7.82
CA GLN A 71 -4.13 -18.34 7.34
C GLN A 71 -5.33 -17.57 7.93
N ALA A 72 -5.33 -17.27 9.23
CA ALA A 72 -6.40 -16.50 9.87
C ALA A 72 -6.55 -15.08 9.27
N MET A 73 -5.44 -14.45 8.86
CA MET A 73 -5.45 -13.18 8.15
C MET A 73 -5.98 -13.32 6.71
N LEU A 74 -5.63 -14.40 6.00
CA LEU A 74 -6.19 -14.68 4.65
C LEU A 74 -7.68 -15.01 4.67
N ASP A 75 -8.18 -15.59 5.77
CA ASP A 75 -9.60 -15.92 5.96
C ASP A 75 -10.46 -14.69 6.35
N ASP A 76 -9.84 -13.55 6.67
CA ASP A 76 -10.53 -12.30 6.96
C ASP A 76 -11.21 -11.74 5.68
N PRO A 77 -12.55 -11.53 5.67
CA PRO A 77 -13.25 -11.02 4.48
C PRO A 77 -12.80 -9.61 4.06
N ARG A 78 -12.13 -8.87 4.94
CA ARG A 78 -11.52 -7.55 4.68
C ARG A 78 -10.21 -7.67 3.89
N MET A 79 -9.59 -8.86 3.85
CA MET A 79 -8.37 -9.16 3.09
C MET A 79 -8.64 -9.64 1.64
N VAL A 80 -9.89 -9.53 1.15
CA VAL A 80 -10.23 -9.88 -0.25
C VAL A 80 -9.39 -9.09 -1.27
N LEU A 81 -8.62 -9.81 -2.08
CA LEU A 81 -7.82 -9.22 -3.17
C LEU A 81 -8.68 -9.04 -4.41
N VAL A 82 -8.85 -7.79 -4.85
CA VAL A 82 -9.54 -7.43 -6.10
C VAL A 82 -8.61 -6.53 -6.91
N ASN A 83 -8.23 -6.96 -8.11
CA ASN A 83 -7.34 -6.25 -9.03
C ASN A 83 -7.54 -6.79 -10.46
N HIS A 84 -6.68 -6.46 -11.42
CA HIS A 84 -6.84 -6.86 -12.83
C HIS A 84 -6.91 -8.37 -13.10
N THR A 85 -6.31 -9.21 -12.25
CA THR A 85 -6.34 -10.67 -12.38
C THR A 85 -7.26 -11.37 -11.37
N ASN A 86 -7.64 -10.68 -10.29
CA ASN A 86 -8.48 -11.23 -9.23
C ASN A 86 -9.84 -10.53 -9.23
N LYS A 87 -10.85 -11.21 -9.78
CA LYS A 87 -12.25 -10.77 -9.71
C LYS A 87 -12.76 -10.88 -8.26
N MET A 88 -13.53 -9.90 -7.81
CA MET A 88 -14.35 -10.00 -6.60
C MET A 88 -15.19 -11.29 -6.62
N PRO A 89 -15.25 -12.05 -5.50
CA PRO A 89 -15.98 -13.31 -5.45
C PRO A 89 -17.45 -13.19 -5.89
N ASP A 90 -17.92 -14.17 -6.64
CA ASP A 90 -19.34 -14.24 -7.02
C ASP A 90 -20.21 -14.49 -5.78
N GLY A 91 -21.31 -13.74 -5.66
CA GLY A 91 -22.17 -13.78 -4.47
C GLY A 91 -21.62 -13.05 -3.23
N TYR A 92 -20.52 -12.28 -3.35
CA TYR A 92 -20.02 -11.42 -2.27
C TYR A 92 -21.09 -10.39 -1.87
N THR A 93 -21.49 -10.39 -0.59
CA THR A 93 -22.59 -9.57 -0.06
C THR A 93 -22.17 -8.86 1.21
N PHE A 94 -22.65 -7.63 1.36
CA PHE A 94 -22.35 -6.74 2.49
C PHE A 94 -23.46 -5.69 2.61
N THR A 95 -23.56 -5.06 3.78
CA THR A 95 -24.36 -3.85 3.97
C THR A 95 -23.49 -2.62 3.80
N THR A 96 -24.08 -1.52 3.32
CA THR A 96 -23.36 -0.26 3.14
C THR A 96 -23.97 0.88 3.94
N LYS A 97 -23.13 1.80 4.42
CA LYS A 97 -23.54 2.98 5.19
C LYS A 97 -23.00 4.25 4.53
N GLU A 98 -23.81 5.32 4.53
CA GLU A 98 -23.37 6.64 4.05
C GLU A 98 -22.30 7.24 4.97
N CYS A 99 -21.20 7.69 4.35
CA CYS A 99 -20.09 8.37 5.00
C CYS A 99 -19.42 9.43 4.08
N GLY A 100 -19.89 9.58 2.83
CA GLY A 100 -19.35 10.53 1.87
C GLY A 100 -19.81 11.97 2.06
N SER A 101 -19.00 12.90 1.56
CA SER A 101 -19.28 14.35 1.58
C SER A 101 -20.54 14.73 0.78
N ALA A 102 -20.98 15.98 0.89
CA ALA A 102 -22.08 16.50 0.08
C ALA A 102 -21.82 16.38 -1.45
N THR A 103 -20.56 16.45 -1.87
CA THR A 103 -20.10 16.38 -3.27
C THR A 103 -19.67 14.99 -3.72
N ALA A 104 -19.57 14.02 -2.81
CA ALA A 104 -19.14 12.65 -3.11
C ALA A 104 -20.08 11.93 -4.11
N ILE A 105 -19.48 11.14 -5.00
CA ILE A 105 -20.16 10.21 -5.89
C ILE A 105 -20.23 8.86 -5.16
N ASN A 106 -21.40 8.20 -5.13
CA ASN A 106 -21.63 6.93 -4.44
C ASN A 106 -21.10 6.91 -2.99
N LYS A 107 -21.85 7.58 -2.11
CA LYS A 107 -21.40 8.06 -0.79
C LYS A 107 -21.26 7.00 0.30
N THR A 108 -21.25 5.72 -0.05
CA THR A 108 -21.27 4.62 0.91
C THR A 108 -19.99 3.79 0.86
N LEU A 109 -19.67 3.14 1.97
CA LEU A 109 -18.70 2.05 2.06
C LEU A 109 -19.41 0.85 2.72
N GLN A 110 -18.76 -0.31 2.82
CA GLN A 110 -19.21 -1.35 3.75
C GLN A 110 -19.41 -0.74 5.14
N THR A 111 -20.42 -1.19 5.90
CA THR A 111 -20.79 -0.54 7.17
C THR A 111 -19.61 -0.39 8.15
N GLU A 112 -18.77 -1.41 8.30
CA GLU A 112 -17.56 -1.37 9.13
C GLU A 112 -16.53 -0.34 8.62
N ALA A 113 -16.23 -0.36 7.32
CA ALA A 113 -15.33 0.60 6.68
C ALA A 113 -15.87 2.05 6.75
N ALA A 114 -17.19 2.23 6.67
CA ALA A 114 -17.84 3.53 6.82
C ALA A 114 -17.72 4.06 8.26
N ASP A 115 -17.90 3.21 9.27
CA ASP A 115 -17.72 3.57 10.68
C ASP A 115 -16.27 3.91 10.99
N ALA A 116 -15.31 3.13 10.47
CA ALA A 116 -13.89 3.41 10.57
C ALA A 116 -13.50 4.73 9.86
N PHE A 117 -14.02 4.97 8.66
CA PHE A 117 -13.78 6.22 7.92
C PHE A 117 -14.31 7.46 8.66
N LEU A 118 -15.53 7.37 9.22
CA LEU A 118 -16.11 8.45 10.03
C LEU A 118 -15.29 8.72 11.30
N ALA A 119 -14.75 7.68 11.94
CA ALA A 119 -13.84 7.84 13.07
C ALA A 119 -12.52 8.51 12.66
N MET A 120 -11.94 8.11 11.52
CA MET A 120 -10.73 8.69 10.95
C MET A 120 -10.91 10.18 10.61
N GLN A 121 -12.00 10.54 9.93
CA GLN A 121 -12.34 11.95 9.66
C GLN A 121 -12.50 12.77 10.94
N ALA A 122 -13.16 12.20 11.96
CA ALA A 122 -13.36 12.86 13.25
C ALA A 122 -12.08 13.00 14.08
N ALA A 123 -11.04 12.19 13.80
CA ALA A 123 -9.71 12.34 14.37
C ALA A 123 -8.92 13.42 13.65
N ALA A 124 -8.80 13.34 12.32
CA ALA A 124 -8.16 14.36 11.48
C ALA A 124 -8.69 15.77 11.79
N ALA A 125 -10.02 15.92 11.94
CA ALA A 125 -10.65 17.19 12.26
C ALA A 125 -10.27 17.77 13.63
N LYS A 126 -9.88 16.94 14.62
CA LYS A 126 -9.38 17.41 15.92
C LYS A 126 -7.96 17.97 15.81
N ASP A 127 -7.18 17.44 14.88
CA ASP A 127 -5.83 17.91 14.55
C ASP A 127 -5.85 19.08 13.55
N GLY A 128 -7.03 19.58 13.18
CA GLY A 128 -7.23 20.67 12.22
C GLY A 128 -7.24 20.25 10.74
N VAL A 129 -7.06 18.96 10.46
CA VAL A 129 -6.96 18.40 9.11
C VAL A 129 -8.33 18.02 8.57
N THR A 130 -8.66 18.43 7.34
CA THR A 130 -9.92 18.06 6.68
C THR A 130 -9.69 17.01 5.60
N VAL A 131 -10.21 15.80 5.83
CA VAL A 131 -10.27 14.71 4.84
C VAL A 131 -11.69 14.58 4.32
N TRP A 132 -11.88 14.51 3.00
CA TRP A 132 -13.15 14.28 2.34
C TRP A 132 -13.11 12.97 1.54
N MET A 133 -14.20 12.21 1.53
CA MET A 133 -14.40 11.19 0.51
C MET A 133 -15.02 11.83 -0.73
N GLN A 134 -14.49 11.48 -1.90
CA GLN A 134 -14.96 11.89 -3.22
C GLN A 134 -15.67 10.74 -3.95
N SER A 135 -15.25 9.49 -3.76
CA SER A 135 -15.89 8.31 -4.34
C SER A 135 -15.76 7.08 -3.43
N GLY A 136 -16.86 6.36 -3.22
CA GLY A 136 -16.94 5.15 -2.40
C GLY A 136 -17.35 3.91 -3.19
N TYR A 137 -18.20 3.07 -2.61
CA TYR A 137 -18.72 1.83 -3.19
C TYR A 137 -19.34 2.05 -4.59
N ARG A 138 -18.86 1.30 -5.59
CA ARG A 138 -19.41 1.26 -6.95
C ARG A 138 -20.00 -0.12 -7.18
N SER A 139 -21.31 -0.23 -7.40
CA SER A 139 -21.91 -1.53 -7.73
C SER A 139 -21.32 -2.11 -9.02
N VAL A 140 -21.35 -3.45 -9.16
CA VAL A 140 -20.86 -4.12 -10.36
C VAL A 140 -21.59 -3.62 -11.62
N ASP A 141 -22.90 -3.36 -11.53
CA ASP A 141 -23.69 -2.75 -12.62
C ASP A 141 -23.26 -1.31 -12.93
N TYR A 142 -22.94 -0.50 -11.91
CA TYR A 142 -22.41 0.84 -12.13
C TYR A 142 -21.06 0.78 -12.86
N GLN A 143 -20.15 -0.10 -12.41
CA GLN A 143 -18.85 -0.32 -13.04
C GLN A 143 -19.01 -0.85 -14.48
N LYS A 144 -19.98 -1.73 -14.75
CA LYS A 144 -20.35 -2.17 -16.10
C LYS A 144 -20.79 -1.02 -16.99
N ASN A 145 -21.64 -0.13 -16.49
CA ASN A 145 -22.05 1.06 -17.24
C ASN A 145 -20.88 2.01 -17.56
N LEU A 146 -19.89 2.13 -16.68
CA LEU A 146 -18.66 2.89 -16.97
C LEU A 146 -17.79 2.20 -18.04
N TYR A 147 -17.60 0.88 -17.90
CA TYR A 147 -16.77 0.08 -18.80
C TYR A 147 -17.35 0.00 -20.22
N ASP A 148 -18.66 -0.23 -20.35
CA ASP A 148 -19.37 -0.26 -21.62
C ASP A 148 -19.28 1.11 -22.34
N LYS A 149 -19.45 2.22 -21.60
CA LYS A 149 -19.29 3.58 -22.15
C LYS A 149 -17.86 3.84 -22.63
N LYS A 150 -16.84 3.40 -21.88
CA LYS A 150 -15.43 3.55 -22.28
C LYS A 150 -15.09 2.69 -23.50
N THR A 151 -15.61 1.47 -23.56
CA THR A 151 -15.50 0.57 -24.73
C THR A 151 -16.14 1.20 -25.96
N GLN A 152 -17.35 1.75 -25.82
CA GLN A 152 -18.07 2.42 -26.90
C GLN A 152 -17.30 3.63 -27.46
N TYR A 153 -16.69 4.45 -26.59
CA TYR A 153 -15.81 5.56 -27.01
C TYR A 153 -14.61 5.11 -27.86
N PHE A 154 -14.04 3.92 -27.61
CA PHE A 154 -12.96 3.38 -28.43
C PHE A 154 -13.45 2.74 -29.74
N LEU A 155 -14.63 2.10 -29.74
CA LEU A 155 -15.30 1.65 -30.96
C LEU A 155 -15.59 2.83 -31.91
N GLU A 156 -16.06 3.97 -31.38
CA GLU A 156 -16.29 5.21 -32.13
C GLU A 156 -15.01 5.84 -32.69
N LYS A 157 -13.84 5.47 -32.15
CA LYS A 157 -12.52 5.81 -32.71
C LYS A 157 -12.01 4.82 -33.77
N GLY A 158 -12.80 3.82 -34.14
CA GLY A 158 -12.48 2.86 -35.19
C GLY A 158 -11.61 1.68 -34.75
N LEU A 159 -11.45 1.44 -33.45
CA LEU A 159 -10.80 0.23 -32.94
C LEU A 159 -11.73 -0.98 -33.11
N SER A 160 -11.16 -2.18 -33.25
CA SER A 160 -11.95 -3.42 -33.17
C SER A 160 -12.55 -3.62 -31.78
N ARG A 161 -13.51 -4.55 -31.66
CA ARG A 161 -14.15 -4.89 -30.37
C ARG A 161 -13.13 -5.26 -29.29
N ASP A 162 -12.14 -6.07 -29.64
CA ASP A 162 -11.17 -6.60 -28.68
C ASP A 162 -10.15 -5.53 -28.28
N GLU A 163 -9.66 -4.72 -29.22
CA GLU A 163 -8.79 -3.57 -28.93
C GLU A 163 -9.53 -2.52 -28.08
N ALA A 164 -10.82 -2.25 -28.37
CA ALA A 164 -11.62 -1.30 -27.62
C ALA A 164 -11.89 -1.75 -26.19
N LEU A 165 -12.08 -3.06 -25.96
CA LEU A 165 -12.18 -3.66 -24.62
C LEU A 165 -10.84 -3.56 -23.87
N GLN A 166 -9.72 -3.91 -24.51
CA GLN A 166 -8.39 -3.79 -23.92
C GLN A 166 -8.07 -2.33 -23.53
N GLN A 167 -8.28 -1.38 -24.44
CA GLN A 167 -8.06 0.04 -24.17
C GLN A 167 -9.03 0.59 -23.11
N ALA A 168 -10.27 0.09 -23.04
CA ALA A 168 -11.18 0.43 -21.95
C ALA A 168 -10.68 -0.07 -20.59
N ALA A 169 -10.15 -1.29 -20.52
CA ALA A 169 -9.65 -1.91 -19.30
C ALA A 169 -8.44 -1.17 -18.69
N THR A 170 -7.64 -0.46 -19.50
CA THR A 170 -6.54 0.41 -19.01
C THR A 170 -6.99 1.74 -18.40
N ILE A 171 -8.29 2.06 -18.43
CA ILE A 171 -8.84 3.33 -17.92
C ILE A 171 -10.01 3.10 -16.94
N VAL A 172 -10.74 2.00 -17.12
CA VAL A 172 -11.88 1.62 -16.27
C VAL A 172 -11.79 0.11 -16.08
N ASN A 173 -11.51 -0.36 -14.86
CA ASN A 173 -11.41 -1.79 -14.59
C ASN A 173 -12.72 -2.52 -14.99
N PRO A 174 -12.64 -3.74 -15.55
CA PRO A 174 -13.82 -4.54 -15.86
C PRO A 174 -14.73 -4.77 -14.64
N PRO A 175 -16.02 -5.09 -14.84
CA PRO A 175 -16.97 -5.25 -13.73
C PRO A 175 -16.56 -6.39 -12.78
N GLY A 176 -16.42 -6.09 -11.49
CA GLY A 176 -15.91 -7.01 -10.49
C GLY A 176 -14.39 -6.99 -10.31
N TYR A 177 -13.65 -6.20 -11.09
CA TYR A 177 -12.18 -6.06 -11.00
C TYR A 177 -11.75 -4.67 -10.45
N SER A 178 -12.69 -3.92 -9.87
CA SER A 178 -12.43 -2.67 -9.14
C SER A 178 -12.62 -2.90 -7.65
N GLU A 179 -11.71 -2.45 -6.79
CA GLU A 179 -11.89 -2.55 -5.34
C GLU A 179 -13.14 -1.81 -4.83
N HIS A 180 -13.59 -0.77 -5.52
CA HIS A 180 -14.85 -0.12 -5.19
C HIS A 180 -16.05 -1.06 -5.33
N ASN A 181 -15.94 -2.19 -6.04
CA ASN A 181 -16.99 -3.19 -6.10
C ASN A 181 -17.18 -3.94 -4.78
N CYS A 182 -16.13 -4.11 -3.96
CA CYS A 182 -16.26 -4.69 -2.62
C CYS A 182 -16.63 -3.65 -1.55
N GLY A 183 -16.69 -2.36 -1.87
CA GLY A 183 -17.07 -1.30 -0.93
C GLY A 183 -16.06 -1.04 0.20
N LEU A 184 -14.84 -1.56 0.07
CA LEU A 184 -13.73 -1.38 1.01
C LEU A 184 -12.75 -0.27 0.58
N ALA A 185 -12.91 0.30 -0.62
CA ALA A 185 -12.05 1.36 -1.16
C ALA A 185 -12.75 2.72 -1.16
N ALA A 186 -12.00 3.76 -0.80
CA ALA A 186 -12.43 5.15 -0.81
C ALA A 186 -11.40 6.04 -1.54
N ASP A 187 -11.89 6.83 -2.49
CA ASP A 187 -11.15 7.93 -3.11
C ASP A 187 -11.25 9.16 -2.20
N LEU A 188 -10.12 9.61 -1.65
CA LEU A 188 -10.03 10.69 -0.67
C LEU A 188 -9.36 11.94 -1.25
N ASN A 189 -9.87 13.11 -0.88
CA ASN A 189 -9.32 14.41 -1.25
C ASN A 189 -9.47 15.41 -0.07
N SER A 190 -9.13 16.68 -0.29
CA SER A 190 -9.21 17.71 0.76
C SER A 190 -9.58 19.10 0.20
N PRO A 191 -9.85 20.11 1.06
CA PRO A 191 -10.02 21.49 0.59
C PRO A 191 -8.78 22.08 -0.10
N GLU A 192 -7.58 21.60 0.23
CA GLU A 192 -6.31 22.02 -0.40
C GLU A 192 -6.17 21.49 -1.83
N HIS A 193 -6.66 20.26 -2.07
CA HIS A 193 -6.64 19.63 -3.37
C HIS A 193 -7.88 18.75 -3.53
N THR A 194 -8.81 19.20 -4.37
CA THR A 194 -10.10 18.52 -4.63
C THR A 194 -10.05 17.53 -5.81
N GLY A 195 -8.92 17.48 -6.53
CA GLY A 195 -8.68 16.50 -7.58
C GLY A 195 -8.47 15.09 -7.02
N LEU A 196 -8.46 14.11 -7.94
CA LEU A 196 -7.96 12.76 -7.72
C LEU A 196 -6.77 12.59 -8.67
N ASP A 197 -5.69 13.31 -8.35
CA ASP A 197 -4.42 13.29 -9.06
C ASP A 197 -3.25 13.38 -8.07
N GLU A 198 -2.02 13.19 -8.55
CA GLU A 198 -0.81 13.12 -7.71
C GLU A 198 -0.64 14.37 -6.83
N GLY A 199 -1.23 15.51 -7.21
CA GLY A 199 -1.22 16.73 -6.42
C GLY A 199 -1.71 16.56 -4.98
N PHE A 200 -2.59 15.59 -4.70
CA PHE A 200 -3.06 15.29 -3.35
C PHE A 200 -1.91 14.92 -2.38
N GLU A 201 -0.80 14.35 -2.86
CA GLU A 201 0.34 13.95 -2.02
C GLU A 201 0.97 15.13 -1.25
N ASN A 202 0.79 16.34 -1.77
CA ASN A 202 1.39 17.56 -1.23
C ASN A 202 0.56 18.20 -0.11
N THR A 203 -0.62 17.66 0.22
CA THR A 203 -1.56 18.23 1.19
C THR A 203 -1.26 17.88 2.65
N GLU A 204 -1.82 18.64 3.60
CA GLU A 204 -1.83 18.23 5.02
C GLU A 204 -2.64 16.96 5.24
N ALA A 205 -3.75 16.80 4.51
CA ALA A 205 -4.58 15.60 4.53
C ALA A 205 -3.81 14.32 4.19
N PHE A 206 -3.05 14.31 3.09
CA PHE A 206 -2.26 13.12 2.73
C PHE A 206 -1.17 12.81 3.77
N ARG A 207 -0.46 13.84 4.27
CA ARG A 207 0.54 13.66 5.34
C ARG A 207 -0.06 13.06 6.61
N TRP A 208 -1.25 13.52 7.01
CA TRP A 208 -1.96 12.98 8.17
C TRP A 208 -2.41 11.53 7.94
N LEU A 209 -2.96 11.23 6.76
CA LEU A 209 -3.36 9.86 6.40
C LEU A 209 -2.17 8.89 6.42
N CYS A 210 -1.01 9.28 5.89
CA CYS A 210 0.21 8.46 5.97
C CYS A 210 0.69 8.19 7.41
N ALA A 211 0.31 9.01 8.38
CA ALA A 211 0.69 8.83 9.79
C ALA A 211 -0.38 8.07 10.61
N HIS A 212 -1.66 8.18 10.26
CA HIS A 212 -2.78 7.79 11.13
C HIS A 212 -3.82 6.86 10.50
N ALA A 213 -3.88 6.72 9.16
CA ALA A 213 -4.93 5.92 8.52
C ALA A 213 -4.90 4.42 8.92
N GLU A 214 -3.71 3.92 9.28
CA GLU A 214 -3.49 2.59 9.85
C GLU A 214 -4.32 2.33 11.11
N GLU A 215 -4.38 3.31 12.02
CA GLU A 215 -5.11 3.23 13.30
C GLU A 215 -6.62 3.00 13.07
N TYR A 216 -7.11 3.39 11.89
CA TYR A 216 -8.48 3.22 11.43
C TYR A 216 -8.61 2.10 10.39
N GLY A 217 -7.59 1.26 10.20
CA GLY A 217 -7.63 0.11 9.31
C GLY A 217 -7.54 0.40 7.81
N PHE A 218 -7.06 1.57 7.43
CA PHE A 218 -6.84 1.96 6.04
C PHE A 218 -5.36 1.89 5.65
N ILE A 219 -5.08 1.35 4.47
CA ILE A 219 -3.76 1.37 3.82
C ILE A 219 -3.79 2.26 2.57
N LEU A 220 -2.66 2.89 2.24
CA LEU A 220 -2.45 3.50 0.93
C LEU A 220 -2.30 2.36 -0.09
N ARG A 221 -3.28 2.21 -0.96
CA ARG A 221 -3.43 0.97 -1.74
C ARG A 221 -2.43 0.81 -2.89
N TYR A 222 -2.11 1.93 -3.53
CA TYR A 222 -1.24 2.03 -4.69
C TYR A 222 -0.10 3.01 -4.37
N PRO A 223 0.90 2.59 -3.57
CA PRO A 223 2.06 3.41 -3.26
C PRO A 223 3.02 3.50 -4.46
N LYS A 224 3.95 4.47 -4.40
CA LYS A 224 5.05 4.60 -5.39
C LYS A 224 5.93 3.35 -5.38
N ASP A 225 6.54 3.07 -6.53
CA ASP A 225 7.48 1.97 -6.78
C ASP A 225 6.86 0.56 -6.70
N ALA A 226 5.54 0.45 -6.50
CA ALA A 226 4.78 -0.81 -6.49
C ALA A 226 3.99 -1.07 -7.79
N GLU A 227 4.01 -0.16 -8.76
CA GLU A 227 3.19 -0.19 -9.98
C GLU A 227 3.43 -1.44 -10.83
N ALA A 228 4.63 -2.03 -10.74
CA ALA A 228 5.00 -3.28 -11.41
C ALA A 228 4.33 -4.53 -10.82
N VAL A 229 3.72 -4.43 -9.63
CA VAL A 229 3.03 -5.52 -8.92
C VAL A 229 1.53 -5.24 -8.81
N THR A 230 1.13 -4.00 -8.53
CA THR A 230 -0.28 -3.59 -8.46
C THR A 230 -0.94 -3.50 -9.84
N GLU A 231 -0.15 -3.31 -10.90
CA GLU A 231 -0.57 -2.96 -12.27
C GLU A 231 -1.36 -1.63 -12.36
N ILE A 232 -1.39 -0.86 -11.27
CA ILE A 232 -2.03 0.45 -11.13
C ILE A 232 -0.96 1.49 -10.81
N THR A 233 -1.04 2.67 -11.43
CA THR A 233 -0.13 3.80 -11.15
C THR A 233 -0.24 4.28 -9.70
N TYR A 234 0.72 5.07 -9.23
CA TYR A 234 0.62 5.73 -7.93
C TYR A 234 -0.69 6.54 -7.79
N GLU A 235 -1.50 6.23 -6.77
CA GLU A 235 -2.77 6.91 -6.48
C GLU A 235 -2.83 7.36 -5.00
N PRO A 236 -2.28 8.54 -4.64
CA PRO A 236 -2.30 9.05 -3.26
C PRO A 236 -3.70 9.21 -2.66
N TRP A 237 -4.73 9.27 -3.52
CA TRP A 237 -6.12 9.41 -3.14
C TRP A 237 -6.82 8.07 -2.84
N HIS A 238 -6.30 6.91 -3.26
CA HIS A 238 -7.01 5.63 -3.10
C HIS A 238 -6.60 4.91 -1.81
N TRP A 239 -7.52 4.86 -0.85
CA TRP A 239 -7.31 4.23 0.45
C TRP A 239 -8.22 3.00 0.62
N ARG A 240 -7.62 1.88 1.04
CA ARG A 240 -8.28 0.57 1.15
C ARG A 240 -8.43 0.17 2.61
N TYR A 241 -9.66 -0.11 3.04
CA TYR A 241 -9.95 -0.70 4.35
C TYR A 241 -9.61 -2.20 4.35
N VAL A 242 -8.84 -2.60 5.36
CA VAL A 242 -8.47 -3.99 5.66
C VAL A 242 -8.70 -4.35 7.14
N GLY A 243 -9.04 -3.37 7.99
CA GLY A 243 -9.10 -3.53 9.45
C GLY A 243 -7.80 -3.09 10.16
N PRO A 244 -7.85 -2.51 11.37
CA PRO A 244 -6.66 -1.95 12.03
C PRO A 244 -5.52 -2.96 12.23
N GLU A 245 -5.84 -4.20 12.59
CA GLU A 245 -4.84 -5.24 12.84
C GLU A 245 -4.09 -5.62 11.57
N ASN A 246 -4.83 -5.73 10.46
CA ASN A 246 -4.30 -6.08 9.15
C ASN A 246 -3.50 -4.92 8.54
N ALA A 247 -3.99 -3.68 8.69
CA ALA A 247 -3.32 -2.48 8.20
C ALA A 247 -1.93 -2.32 8.86
N ALA A 248 -1.84 -2.51 10.18
CA ALA A 248 -0.58 -2.46 10.91
C ALA A 248 0.43 -3.50 10.42
N LEU A 249 0.00 -4.75 10.19
CA LEU A 249 0.87 -5.80 9.66
C LEU A 249 1.34 -5.51 8.23
N ILE A 250 0.46 -4.99 7.36
CA ILE A 250 0.79 -4.64 5.98
C ILE A 250 1.78 -3.46 5.96
N ASN A 251 1.48 -2.36 6.64
CA ASN A 251 2.34 -1.19 6.68
C ASN A 251 3.71 -1.50 7.32
N GLN A 252 3.74 -2.28 8.41
CA GLN A 252 5.00 -2.72 9.05
C GLN A 252 5.87 -3.55 8.09
N SER A 253 5.27 -4.33 7.19
CA SER A 253 6.01 -5.11 6.19
C SER A 253 6.63 -4.25 5.09
N GLY A 254 6.13 -3.03 4.86
CA GLY A 254 6.52 -2.16 3.75
C GLY A 254 6.10 -2.68 2.36
N LEU A 255 5.25 -3.72 2.30
CA LEU A 255 4.79 -4.33 1.06
C LEU A 255 3.53 -3.66 0.51
N CYS A 256 3.32 -3.74 -0.80
CA CYS A 256 2.01 -3.50 -1.39
C CYS A 256 1.03 -4.62 -1.02
N PHE A 257 -0.27 -4.41 -1.23
CA PHE A 257 -1.30 -5.36 -0.81
C PHE A 257 -1.17 -6.74 -1.51
N GLU A 258 -0.83 -6.76 -2.80
CA GLU A 258 -0.53 -7.97 -3.56
C GLU A 258 0.61 -8.79 -2.94
N ASP A 259 1.75 -8.14 -2.65
CA ASP A 259 2.92 -8.80 -2.08
C ASP A 259 2.66 -9.27 -0.64
N ALA A 260 1.92 -8.51 0.16
CA ALA A 260 1.49 -8.91 1.49
C ALA A 260 0.60 -10.17 1.44
N VAL A 261 -0.39 -10.21 0.53
CA VAL A 261 -1.25 -11.40 0.32
C VAL A 261 -0.44 -12.58 -0.22
N ALA A 262 0.54 -12.36 -1.10
CA ALA A 262 1.42 -13.40 -1.60
C ALA A 262 2.35 -13.97 -0.51
N LEU A 263 2.89 -13.11 0.35
CA LEU A 263 3.68 -13.48 1.53
C LEU A 263 2.84 -14.31 2.51
N LEU A 264 1.64 -13.87 2.85
CA LEU A 264 0.73 -14.60 3.74
C LEU A 264 0.41 -16.00 3.20
N LYS A 265 0.20 -16.16 1.89
CA LYS A 265 -0.04 -17.48 1.26
C LYS A 265 1.15 -18.43 1.44
N LYS A 266 2.39 -17.93 1.30
CA LYS A 266 3.61 -18.72 1.54
C LYS A 266 3.74 -19.12 3.00
N LEU A 267 3.53 -18.18 3.92
CA LEU A 267 3.57 -18.44 5.36
C LEU A 267 2.51 -19.46 5.79
N ALA A 268 1.27 -19.33 5.31
CA ALA A 268 0.18 -20.29 5.56
C ALA A 268 0.48 -21.69 5.00
N ALA A 269 1.21 -21.78 3.89
CA ALA A 269 1.72 -23.05 3.33
C ALA A 269 2.94 -23.63 4.10
N GLY A 270 3.46 -22.92 5.10
CA GLY A 270 4.66 -23.32 5.85
C GLY A 270 5.98 -23.12 5.10
N GLU A 271 6.00 -22.31 4.04
CA GLU A 271 7.22 -22.00 3.30
C GLU A 271 8.14 -21.05 4.09
N SER A 272 9.45 -21.33 4.09
CA SER A 272 10.42 -20.44 4.74
C SER A 272 10.62 -19.17 3.92
N VAL A 273 10.26 -18.04 4.50
CA VAL A 273 10.52 -16.71 3.93
C VAL A 273 11.86 -16.21 4.45
N THR A 274 12.93 -16.84 3.97
CA THR A 274 14.31 -16.36 4.17
C THR A 274 14.98 -16.19 2.80
N GLY A 275 15.34 -14.95 2.49
CA GLY A 275 16.00 -14.52 1.24
C GLY A 275 16.69 -13.19 1.45
#